data_AF-A0A0Q5ZN49-F1
#
_entry.id   AF-A0A0Q5ZN49-F1
#
_cell.length_a   1.000
_cell.length_b   1.000
_cell.length_c   1.000
_cell.angle_alpha   90.00
_cell.angle_beta   90.00
_cell.angle_gamma   90.00
#
_symmetry.space_group_name_H-M   'P 1'
#
loop_
_entity.id
_entity.type
_entity.pdbx_description
1 polymer ?
#
loop_
_entity_poly.entity_id
_entity_poly.type
_entity_poly.pdbx_seq_one_letter_code
_entity_poly.pdbx_strand_id
1 'polypeptide(L)' 'MPYAVEITLAEPPSADGDDALPMYLLPDTFDTVGDAKAAAEAHIAGLPRDPATVFFAITDQNGLTVTTSAEQAG' A
#
# COMPACT_ATOMS: atom_id res chain seq x y z
N MET A 1 10.52 -11.99 10.45
CA MET A 1 10.81 -12.00 8.99
C MET A 1 10.40 -10.64 8.48
N PRO A 2 11.23 -9.88 7.75
CA PRO A 2 10.87 -8.51 7.39
C PRO A 2 9.76 -8.50 6.33
N TYR A 3 8.66 -7.83 6.66
CA TYR A 3 7.57 -7.51 5.76
C TYR A 3 7.79 -6.12 5.18
N ALA A 4 7.55 -5.97 3.88
CA ALA A 4 7.57 -4.70 3.17
C ALA A 4 6.14 -4.26 2.87
N VAL A 5 5.92 -2.95 2.81
CA VAL A 5 4.63 -2.35 2.47
C VAL A 5 4.79 -1.62 1.15
N GLU A 6 4.04 -2.04 0.15
CA GLU A 6 3.84 -1.32 -1.10
C GLU A 6 2.57 -0.48 -1.00
N ILE A 7 2.66 0.79 -1.39
CA ILE A 7 1.54 1.71 -1.44
C ILE A 7 1.24 1.99 -2.91
N THR A 8 -0.02 1.79 -3.29
CA THR A 8 -0.55 2.08 -4.62
C THR A 8 -1.48 3.27 -4.52
N LEU A 9 -1.19 4.30 -5.29
CA LEU A 9 -1.98 5.51 -5.35
C LEU A 9 -2.92 5.40 -6.54
N ALA A 10 -4.21 5.20 -6.30
CA ALA A 10 -5.19 5.40 -7.36
C ALA A 10 -5.33 6.91 -7.59
N GLU A 11 -4.84 7.40 -8.73
CA GLU A 11 -5.20 8.73 -9.18
C GLU A 11 -6.67 8.73 -9.64
N PRO A 12 -7.41 9.86 -9.54
CA PRO A 12 -8.60 10.02 -10.36
C PRO A 12 -8.20 9.83 -11.83
N PRO A 13 -9.05 9.22 -12.68
CA PRO A 13 -8.68 8.88 -14.05
C PRO A 13 -8.20 10.14 -14.77
N SER A 14 -6.88 10.23 -14.97
CA SER A 14 -6.28 11.30 -15.76
C SER A 14 -6.61 11.01 -17.23
N ALA A 15 -7.12 12.01 -17.94
CA ALA A 15 -7.68 11.87 -19.29
C ALA A 15 -6.65 11.45 -20.36
N ASP A 16 -5.37 11.43 -20.02
CA ASP A 16 -4.28 11.05 -20.90
C ASP A 16 -3.69 9.73 -20.41
N GLY A 17 -4.15 8.65 -21.04
CA GLY A 17 -3.85 7.28 -20.68
C GLY A 17 -2.38 6.92 -20.83
N ASP A 18 -1.76 6.60 -19.70
CA ASP A 18 -0.82 5.50 -19.50
C ASP A 18 -0.98 5.09 -18.03
N ASP A 19 -2.00 4.25 -17.76
CA ASP A 19 -2.62 4.03 -16.44
C ASP A 19 -1.79 3.06 -15.57
N ALA A 20 -0.51 3.35 -15.38
CA ALA A 20 0.28 2.72 -14.34
C ALA A 20 0.09 3.52 -13.05
N LEU A 21 -0.78 3.03 -12.15
CA LEU A 21 -0.97 3.64 -10.84
C LEU A 21 0.39 3.83 -10.15
N PRO A 22 0.69 5.02 -9.59
CA PRO A 22 1.94 5.21 -8.88
C PRO A 22 2.06 4.23 -7.70
N MET A 23 3.05 3.36 -7.75
CA MET A 23 3.37 2.36 -6.73
C MET A 23 4.74 2.66 -6.11
N TYR A 24 4.86 2.60 -4.78
CA TYR A 24 6.13 2.75 -4.08
C TYR A 24 6.18 1.94 -2.79
N LEU A 25 7.38 1.51 -2.40
CA LEU A 25 7.61 0.82 -1.13
C LEU A 25 7.85 1.83 0.00
N LEU A 26 7.32 1.53 1.18
CA LEU A 26 7.74 2.22 2.40
C LEU A 26 9.21 1.88 2.69
N PRO A 27 9.99 2.85 3.23
CA PRO A 27 11.40 2.64 3.54
C PRO A 27 11.62 1.70 4.73
N ASP A 28 10.63 1.57 5.61
CA ASP A 28 10.66 0.71 6.79
C ASP A 28 10.27 -0.74 6.43
N THR A 29 10.92 -1.68 7.13
CA THR A 29 10.57 -3.10 7.11
C THR A 29 10.09 -3.52 8.49
N PHE A 30 9.06 -4.36 8.55
CA PHE A 30 8.36 -4.67 9.79
C PHE A 30 8.49 -6.15 10.16
N ASP A 31 8.53 -6.50 11.44
CA ASP A 31 8.70 -7.91 11.85
C ASP A 31 7.39 -8.72 11.81
N THR A 32 6.24 -8.04 11.77
CA THR A 32 4.92 -8.68 11.71
C THR A 32 4.00 -7.99 10.70
N VAL A 33 3.05 -8.75 10.14
CA VAL A 33 2.02 -8.23 9.23
C VAL A 33 1.16 -7.14 9.92
N GLY A 34 0.90 -7.28 11.22
CA GLY A 34 0.11 -6.30 11.97
C GLY A 34 0.81 -4.95 12.11
N ASP A 35 2.12 -4.97 12.34
CA ASP A 35 2.95 -3.76 12.42
C ASP A 35 3.08 -3.08 11.06
N ALA A 36 3.32 -3.86 10.00
CA ALA A 36 3.31 -3.39 8.62
C ALA A 36 1.97 -2.75 8.22
N LYS A 37 0.85 -3.36 8.63
CA LYS A 37 -0.48 -2.82 8.37
C LYS A 37 -0.70 -1.49 9.09
N ALA A 38 -0.41 -1.44 10.39
CA ALA A 38 -0.56 -0.22 11.17
C ALA A 38 0.28 0.94 10.61
N ALA A 39 1.50 0.65 10.16
CA ALA A 39 2.36 1.62 9.50
C ALA A 39 1.80 2.07 8.14
N ALA A 40 1.25 1.15 7.35
CA ALA A 40 0.58 1.48 6.08
C ALA A 40 -0.61 2.41 6.32
N GLU A 41 -1.50 2.09 7.27
CA GLU A 41 -2.67 2.89 7.62
C GLU A 41 -2.26 4.27 8.16
N ALA A 42 -1.24 4.34 9.02
CA ALA A 42 -0.71 5.60 9.53
C ALA A 42 -0.10 6.47 8.41
N HIS A 43 0.63 5.86 7.48
CA HIS A 43 1.19 6.56 6.32
C HIS A 43 0.09 7.12 5.43
N ILE A 44 -0.93 6.31 5.10
CA ILE A 44 -2.08 6.71 4.28
C ILE A 44 -2.85 7.86 4.93
N ALA A 45 -3.09 7.79 6.24
CA ALA A 45 -3.77 8.86 6.98
C ALA A 45 -3.00 10.19 6.99
N GLY A 46 -1.67 10.15 6.81
CA GLY A 46 -0.81 11.33 6.70
C GLY A 46 -0.72 11.92 5.29
N LEU A 47 -1.24 11.23 4.26
CA LEU A 47 -1.20 11.74 2.89
C LEU A 47 -2.26 12.84 2.68
N PRO A 48 -1.96 13.90 1.91
CA PRO A 48 -2.92 14.93 1.56
C PRO A 48 -3.87 14.47 0.43
N ARG A 49 -4.44 13.27 0.55
CA ARG A 49 -5.35 12.66 -0.43
C ARG A 49 -6.40 11.80 0.27
N ASP A 50 -7.44 11.44 -0.47
CA ASP A 50 -8.49 10.60 0.08
C ASP A 50 -7.95 9.18 0.36
N PRO A 51 -8.11 8.65 1.58
CA PRO A 51 -7.61 7.33 1.92
C PRO A 51 -8.30 6.21 1.12
N ALA A 52 -9.51 6.43 0.57
CA ALA A 52 -10.18 5.45 -0.29
C ALA A 52 -9.55 5.34 -1.68
N THR A 53 -8.70 6.31 -2.07
CA THR A 53 -7.93 6.26 -3.33
C THR A 53 -6.51 5.75 -3.11
N VAL A 54 -6.22 5.16 -1.95
CA VAL A 54 -4.90 4.60 -1.64
C VAL A 54 -5.04 3.16 -1.19
N PHE A 55 -4.27 2.29 -1.81
CA PHE A 55 -4.21 0.87 -1.48
C PHE A 55 -2.84 0.53 -0.95
N PHE A 56 -2.76 -0.53 -0.14
CA PHE A 56 -1.49 -1.10 0.28
C PHE A 56 -1.46 -2.61 0.04
N ALA A 57 -0.27 -3.12 -0.23
CA ALA A 57 0.03 -4.54 -0.27
C ALA A 57 1.23 -4.81 0.65
N ILE A 58 1.12 -5.86 1.47
CA ILE A 58 2.20 -6.28 2.37
C ILE A 58 2.83 -7.53 1.78
N THR A 59 4.12 -7.45 1.49
CA THR A 59 4.90 -8.56 0.93
C THR A 59 5.89 -9.09 1.96
N ASP A 60 6.09 -10.40 1.99
CA ASP A 60 7.15 -11.04 2.77
C ASP A 60 8.52 -10.87 2.07
N GLN A 61 9.61 -11.17 2.75
CA GLN A 61 10.99 -11.16 2.22
C GLN A 61 11.19 -11.94 0.89
N ASN A 62 10.28 -12.86 0.56
CA ASN A 62 10.28 -13.60 -0.70
C ASN A 62 9.54 -12.88 -1.85
N GLY A 63 9.01 -11.68 -1.61
CA GLY A 63 8.18 -10.93 -2.55
C GLY A 63 6.74 -11.46 -2.66
N LEU A 64 6.32 -12.34 -1.75
CA LEU A 64 4.97 -12.90 -1.74
C LEU A 64 4.02 -11.93 -1.02
N THR A 65 2.95 -11.51 -1.69
CA THR A 65 1.88 -10.72 -1.06
C THR A 65 1.14 -11.57 -0.02
N VAL A 66 1.19 -11.11 1.23
CA VAL A 66 0.57 -11.77 2.39
C VAL A 66 -0.80 -11.16 2.69
N THR A 67 -0.96 -9.85 2.44
CA THR A 67 -2.25 -9.18 2.60
C THR A 67 -2.31 -7.92 1.75
N THR A 68 -3.52 -7.49 1.40
CA THR A 68 -3.78 -6.23 0.69
C THR A 68 -4.97 -5.51 1.31
N SER A 69 -5.04 -4.19 1.16
CA SER A 69 -6.20 -3.42 1.59
C SER A 69 -7.43 -3.64 0.70
N ALA A 70 -7.25 -4.10 -0.54
CA ALA A 70 -8.33 -4.35 -1.49
C ALA A 70 -9.23 -5.53 -1.08
N GLU A 71 -8.68 -6.54 -0.41
CA GLU A 71 -9.46 -7.70 0.08
C GLU A 71 -10.33 -7.38 1.31
N GLN A 72 -10.08 -6.29 2.03
CA GLN A 72 -10.89 -5.87 3.17
C GLN A 72 -12.14 -5.05 2.78
N ALA A 73 -12.32 -4.72 1.50
CA ALA A 73 -13.47 -3.97 1.00
C ALA A 73 -14.69 -4.86 0.63
N GLY A 74 -14.68 -6.14 1.01
CA GLY A 74 -15.74 -7.13 0.74
C GLY A 74 -16.64 -7.44 1.94
#